data_AF-A0A2H0TJ09-F1
#
_entry.id   AF-A0A2H0TJ09-F1
#
_cell.length_a   1.000
_cell.length_b   1.000
_cell.length_c   1.000
_cell.angle_alpha   90.00
_cell.angle_beta   90.00
_cell.angle_gamma   90.00
#
_symmetry.space_group_name_H-M   'P 1'
#
loop_
_entity.id
_entity.type
_entity.pdbx_description
1 polymer ?
#
loop_
_entity_poly.entity_id
_entity_poly.type
_entity_poly.pdbx_seq_one_letter_code
_entity_poly.pdbx_strand_id
1 'polypeptide(L)'
;MVNKILHQNIIKELDIDALPEKEQEEALLRVGKIIFQSVLIRVMEKLNSEEKDQFTKLLTEKPDDEKAILDFLKSKIPNFNEIVNEEVAGFKKESLDFMKRIKE
;
A
#
# COMPACT_ATOMS: atom_id res chain seq x y z
N MET A 1 -8.56 -2.37 -9.77
CA MET A 1 -8.91 -3.77 -9.43
C MET A 1 -8.37 -4.20 -8.06
N VAL A 2 -7.21 -3.70 -7.60
CA VAL A 2 -6.74 -3.88 -6.20
C VAL A 2 -7.66 -3.16 -5.18
N ASN A 3 -8.30 -2.06 -5.60
CA ASN A 3 -9.12 -1.15 -4.78
C ASN A 3 -10.40 -1.72 -4.13
N LYS A 4 -10.88 -2.92 -4.48
CA LYS A 4 -12.17 -3.42 -3.93
C LYS A 4 -12.03 -4.51 -2.87
N ILE A 5 -11.03 -5.37 -3.00
CA ILE A 5 -10.82 -6.50 -2.06
C ILE A 5 -9.99 -6.03 -0.84
N LEU A 6 -9.03 -5.11 -1.03
CA LEU A 6 -8.32 -4.47 0.07
C LEU A 6 -9.28 -3.69 0.99
N HIS A 7 -10.20 -2.93 0.38
CA HIS A 7 -11.08 -2.01 1.11
C HIS A 7 -12.00 -2.75 2.08
N GLN A 8 -12.64 -3.85 1.67
CA GLN A 8 -13.68 -4.46 2.51
C GLN A 8 -13.14 -5.15 3.77
N ASN A 9 -11.95 -5.74 3.72
CA ASN A 9 -11.38 -6.46 4.87
C ASN A 9 -10.76 -5.50 5.88
N ILE A 10 -9.99 -4.50 5.42
CA ILE A 10 -9.37 -3.50 6.31
C ILE A 10 -10.44 -2.69 7.06
N ILE A 11 -11.53 -2.31 6.39
CA ILE A 11 -12.58 -1.48 7.00
C ILE A 11 -13.23 -2.18 8.20
N LYS A 12 -13.63 -3.44 8.02
CA LYS A 12 -14.29 -4.21 9.08
C LYS A 12 -13.37 -4.59 10.22
N GLU A 13 -12.12 -4.95 9.92
CA GLU A 13 -11.21 -5.51 10.92
C GLU A 13 -10.54 -4.44 11.79
N LEU A 14 -10.56 -3.19 11.32
CA LEU A 14 -10.08 -2.04 12.07
C LEU A 14 -11.23 -1.18 12.63
N ASP A 15 -12.47 -1.68 12.63
CA ASP A 15 -13.69 -0.97 13.05
C ASP A 15 -13.85 0.41 12.37
N ILE A 16 -13.33 0.58 11.14
CA ILE A 16 -13.44 1.84 10.40
C ILE A 16 -14.90 2.05 9.97
N ASP A 17 -15.68 0.99 9.74
CA ASP A 17 -17.11 1.08 9.40
C ASP A 17 -17.97 1.70 10.51
N ALA A 18 -17.47 1.78 11.74
CA ALA A 18 -18.13 2.49 12.84
C ALA A 18 -18.00 4.02 12.78
N LEU A 19 -17.09 4.55 11.93
CA LEU A 19 -16.86 5.99 11.78
C LEU A 19 -17.88 6.63 10.82
N PRO A 20 -18.12 7.95 10.89
CA PRO A 20 -18.84 8.69 9.85
C PRO A 20 -18.21 8.52 8.47
N GLU A 21 -18.99 8.49 7.38
CA GLU A 21 -18.50 8.23 6.01
C GLU A 21 -17.27 9.04 5.62
N LYS A 22 -17.25 10.33 5.96
CA LYS A 22 -16.11 11.22 5.69
C LYS A 22 -14.84 10.77 6.42
N GLU A 23 -14.96 10.35 7.67
CA GLU A 23 -13.85 9.84 8.47
C GLU A 23 -13.38 8.47 7.98
N GLN A 24 -14.31 7.63 7.47
CA GLN A 24 -13.94 6.38 6.80
C GLN A 24 -13.08 6.63 5.57
N GLU A 25 -13.47 7.59 4.72
CA GLU A 25 -12.72 7.95 3.52
C GLU A 25 -11.33 8.48 3.87
N GLU A 26 -11.23 9.39 4.85
CA GLU A 26 -9.96 9.91 5.32
C GLU A 26 -9.05 8.81 5.93
N ALA A 27 -9.63 7.89 6.71
CA ALA A 27 -8.91 6.76 7.27
C ALA A 27 -8.39 5.82 6.18
N LEU A 28 -9.23 5.49 5.19
CA LEU A 28 -8.87 4.66 4.05
C LEU A 28 -7.74 5.27 3.22
N LEU A 29 -7.79 6.57 2.97
CA LEU A 29 -6.73 7.28 2.24
C LEU A 29 -5.39 7.22 2.99
N ARG A 30 -5.42 7.41 4.32
CA ARG A 30 -4.22 7.31 5.16
C ARG A 30 -3.65 5.89 5.17
N VAL A 31 -4.50 4.89 5.35
CA VAL A 31 -4.09 3.48 5.33
C VAL A 31 -3.49 3.10 3.97
N GLY A 32 -4.17 3.47 2.88
CA GLY A 32 -3.67 3.24 1.52
C GLY A 32 -2.29 3.86 1.29
N LYS A 33 -2.07 5.09 1.79
CA LYS A 33 -0.76 5.76 1.71
C LYS A 33 0.34 5.03 2.47
N ILE A 34 0.07 4.56 3.68
CA ILE A 34 1.06 3.84 4.50
C ILE A 34 1.45 2.53 3.80
N ILE A 35 0.46 1.75 3.36
CA ILE A 35 0.70 0.49 2.65
C ILE A 35 1.50 0.74 1.37
N PHE A 36 1.13 1.78 0.61
CA PHE A 36 1.85 2.15 -0.62
C PHE A 36 3.31 2.50 -0.33
N GLN A 37 3.60 3.26 0.73
CA GLN A 37 4.97 3.57 1.13
C GLN A 37 5.76 2.32 1.51
N SER A 38 5.18 1.38 2.26
CA SER A 38 5.83 0.11 2.60
C SER A 38 6.13 -0.74 1.36
N VAL A 39 5.17 -0.83 0.44
CA VAL A 39 5.37 -1.51 -0.86
C VAL A 39 6.53 -0.86 -1.61
N LEU A 40 6.56 0.48 -1.71
CA LEU A 40 7.62 1.22 -2.40
C LEU A 40 9.00 0.93 -1.84
N ILE A 41 9.16 0.92 -0.51
CA ILE A 41 10.45 0.61 0.13
C ILE A 41 10.91 -0.81 -0.28
N ARG A 42 10.00 -1.79 -0.19
CA ARG A 42 10.32 -3.19 -0.44
C ARG A 42 10.61 -3.51 -1.91
N VAL A 43 9.93 -2.84 -2.83
CA VAL A 43 10.19 -2.99 -4.27
C VAL A 43 11.50 -2.32 -4.67
N MET A 44 11.86 -1.20 -4.05
CA MET A 44 13.14 -0.52 -4.31
C MET A 44 14.35 -1.41 -3.96
N GLU A 45 14.23 -2.27 -2.96
CA GLU A 45 15.29 -3.25 -2.63
C GLU A 45 15.47 -4.34 -3.70
N LYS A 46 14.44 -4.59 -4.52
CA LYS A 46 14.44 -5.62 -5.57
C LYS A 46 14.90 -5.10 -6.93
N LEU A 47 14.89 -3.78 -7.13
CA LEU A 47 15.37 -3.16 -8.36
C LEU A 47 16.91 -3.12 -8.38
N ASN A 48 17.49 -3.41 -9.53
CA ASN A 48 18.91 -3.16 -9.75
C ASN A 48 19.19 -1.65 -9.96
N SER A 49 20.46 -1.25 -10.05
CA SER A 49 20.82 0.17 -10.18
C SER A 49 20.22 0.84 -11.43
N GLU A 50 20.22 0.17 -12.58
CA GLU A 50 19.65 0.73 -13.82
C GLU A 50 18.13 0.88 -13.70
N GLU A 51 17.46 -0.09 -13.08
CA GLU A 51 16.01 -0.05 -12.86
C GLU A 51 15.62 1.04 -11.85
N LYS A 52 16.44 1.32 -10.84
CA LYS A 52 16.25 2.45 -9.92
C LYS A 52 16.35 3.78 -10.62
N ASP A 53 17.28 3.93 -11.56
CA ASP A 53 17.41 5.15 -12.37
C ASP A 53 16.18 5.32 -13.29
N GLN A 54 15.72 4.24 -13.92
CA GLN A 54 14.50 4.25 -14.72
C GLN A 54 13.27 4.61 -13.88
N PHE A 55 13.18 4.07 -12.67
CA PHE A 55 12.09 4.37 -11.74
C PHE A 55 12.12 5.84 -11.29
N THR A 56 13.30 6.36 -10.96
CA THR A 56 13.47 7.75 -10.55
C THR A 56 13.11 8.73 -11.67
N LYS A 57 13.50 8.42 -12.92
CA LYS A 57 13.08 9.18 -14.11
C LYS A 57 11.57 9.14 -14.28
N LEU A 58 10.95 7.97 -14.16
CA LEU A 58 9.50 7.82 -14.25
C LEU A 58 8.77 8.69 -13.21
N LEU A 59 9.23 8.70 -11.96
CA LEU A 59 8.68 9.54 -10.90
C LEU A 59 8.85 11.05 -11.17
N THR A 60 9.91 11.43 -11.89
CA THR A 60 10.19 12.84 -12.21
C THR A 60 9.37 13.32 -13.40
N GLU A 61 9.24 12.51 -14.44
CA GLU A 61 8.53 12.85 -15.67
C GLU A 61 7.01 12.71 -15.51
N LYS A 62 6.57 11.79 -14.66
CA LYS A 62 5.16 11.44 -14.47
C LYS A 62 4.80 11.21 -12.99
N PRO A 63 4.97 12.22 -12.12
CA PRO A 63 4.75 12.08 -10.68
C PRO A 63 3.33 11.65 -10.31
N ASP A 64 2.34 12.03 -11.12
CA ASP A 64 0.91 11.77 -10.87
C ASP A 64 0.37 10.58 -11.69
N ASP A 65 1.19 9.91 -12.50
CA ASP A 65 0.76 8.74 -13.30
C ASP A 65 0.94 7.45 -12.50
N GLU A 66 0.08 7.27 -11.50
CA GLU A 66 0.07 6.07 -10.65
C GLU A 66 0.01 4.78 -11.46
N LYS A 67 -0.69 4.78 -12.59
CA LYS A 67 -0.80 3.61 -13.46
C LYS A 67 0.54 3.28 -14.10
N ALA A 68 1.25 4.25 -14.67
CA ALA A 68 2.57 4.01 -15.25
C ALA A 68 3.58 3.53 -14.21
N ILE A 69 3.55 4.11 -13.00
CA ILE A 69 4.39 3.71 -11.87
C ILE A 69 4.13 2.23 -11.49
N LEU A 70 2.86 1.85 -11.33
CA LEU A 70 2.49 0.48 -10.98
C LEU A 70 2.80 -0.52 -12.09
N ASP A 71 2.57 -0.15 -13.35
CA ASP A 71 2.86 -1.01 -14.51
C ASP A 71 4.37 -1.25 -14.64
N PHE A 72 5.20 -0.23 -14.40
CA PHE A 72 6.66 -0.38 -14.33
C PHE A 72 7.06 -1.40 -13.25
N LEU A 73 6.58 -1.21 -12.01
CA LEU A 73 6.92 -2.09 -10.90
C LEU A 73 6.50 -3.55 -11.15
N LYS A 74 5.30 -3.77 -11.70
CA LYS A 74 4.83 -5.10 -12.11
C LYS A 74 5.67 -5.73 -13.21
N SER A 75 6.17 -4.92 -14.15
CA SER A 75 7.01 -5.41 -15.25
C SER A 75 8.39 -5.87 -14.76
N LYS A 76 8.91 -5.28 -13.68
CA LYS A 76 10.22 -5.59 -13.11
C LYS A 76 10.19 -6.63 -11.99
N ILE A 77 9.07 -6.73 -11.29
CA ILE A 77 8.94 -7.56 -10.09
C ILE A 77 7.84 -8.59 -10.30
N PRO A 78 8.19 -9.85 -10.66
CA PRO A 78 7.22 -10.90 -10.97
C PRO A 78 6.21 -11.15 -9.84
N ASN A 79 6.64 -11.01 -8.59
CA ASN A 79 5.82 -11.21 -7.41
C ASN A 79 5.27 -9.91 -6.80
N PHE A 80 5.13 -8.84 -7.59
CA PHE A 80 4.69 -7.53 -7.10
C PHE A 80 3.34 -7.60 -6.35
N ASN A 81 2.36 -8.31 -6.90
CA ASN A 81 1.04 -8.42 -6.25
C ASN A 81 1.11 -9.20 -4.91
N GLU A 82 2.03 -10.16 -4.79
CA GLU A 82 2.26 -10.88 -3.52
C GLU A 82 2.85 -9.93 -2.48
N ILE A 83 3.83 -9.11 -2.85
CA ILE A 83 4.39 -8.07 -1.98
C ILE A 83 3.29 -7.14 -1.48
N VAL A 84 2.41 -6.66 -2.36
CA VAL A 84 1.28 -5.80 -1.96
C VAL A 84 0.39 -6.50 -0.94
N ASN A 85 0.03 -7.76 -1.18
CA ASN A 85 -0.81 -8.52 -0.25
C ASN A 85 -0.14 -8.75 1.11
N GLU A 86 1.18 -8.99 1.11
CA GLU A 86 1.97 -9.14 2.33
C GLU A 86 2.03 -7.83 3.13
N GLU A 87 2.27 -6.69 2.49
CA GLU A 87 2.27 -5.38 3.17
C GLU A 87 0.90 -5.05 3.77
N VAL A 88 -0.17 -5.41 3.07
CA VAL A 88 -1.55 -5.25 3.57
C VAL A 88 -1.79 -6.12 4.80
N ALA A 89 -1.40 -7.40 4.73
CA ALA A 89 -1.57 -8.34 5.84
C ALA A 89 -0.71 -7.94 7.05
N GLY A 90 0.52 -7.47 6.80
CA GLY A 90 1.44 -6.95 7.81
C GLY A 90 0.86 -5.74 8.53
N PHE A 91 0.45 -4.72 7.77
CA PHE A 91 -0.18 -3.51 8.33
C PHE A 91 -1.39 -3.83 9.20
N LYS A 92 -2.28 -4.71 8.72
CA LYS A 92 -3.46 -5.15 9.48
C LYS A 92 -3.05 -5.81 10.80
N LYS A 93 -2.10 -6.75 10.75
CA LYS A 93 -1.63 -7.47 11.95
C LYS A 93 -1.04 -6.50 12.96
N GLU A 94 -0.16 -5.61 12.53
CA GLU A 94 0.47 -4.60 13.39
C GLU A 94 -0.56 -3.66 14.03
N SER A 95 -1.56 -3.23 13.25
CA SER A 95 -2.64 -2.38 13.74
C SER A 95 -3.50 -3.08 14.80
N LEU A 96 -3.86 -4.34 14.56
CA LEU A 96 -4.61 -5.15 15.53
C LEU A 96 -3.81 -5.39 16.82
N ASP A 97 -2.53 -5.71 16.71
CA ASP A 97 -1.66 -5.94 17.86
C ASP A 97 -1.45 -4.65 18.66
N PHE A 98 -1.32 -3.51 17.99
CA PHE A 98 -1.28 -2.19 18.63
C PHE A 98 -2.56 -1.87 19.39
N MET A 99 -3.74 -2.10 18.78
CA MET A 99 -5.03 -1.88 19.45
C MET A 99 -5.23 -2.77 20.68
N LYS A 100 -4.75 -4.02 20.66
CA LYS A 100 -4.79 -4.90 21.84
C LYS A 100 -3.95 -4.34 22.98
N ARG A 101 -2.72 -3.90 22.68
CA ARG A 101 -1.79 -3.33 23.67
C ARG A 101 -2.29 -2.03 24.32
N ILE A 102 -3.17 -1.27 23.66
CA ILE A 102 -3.78 -0.07 24.24
C ILE A 102 -4.95 -0.40 25.16
N LYS A 103 -5.63 -1.54 24.93
CA LYS A 103 -6.81 -1.96 25.71
C LYS A 103 -6.43 -2.75 26.97
N GLU A 104 -5.17 -3.16 27.12
CA GLU A 104 -4.57 -3.79 28.31
C GLU A 104 -4.10 -2.76 29.33
#